data_AF-A0A7S4FFQ2-F1
#
_entry.id   AF-A0A7S4FFQ2-F1
#
_cell.length_a   1.000
_cell.length_b   1.000
_cell.length_c   1.000
_cell.angle_alpha   90.00
_cell.angle_beta   90.00
_cell.angle_gamma   90.00
#
_symmetry.space_group_name_H-M   'P 1'
#
loop_
_entity.id
_entity.type
_entity.pdbx_description
1 polymer ?
#
loop_
_entity_poly.entity_id
_entity_poly.type
_entity_poly.pdbx_seq_one_letter_code
_entity_poly.pdbx_strand_id
1 'polypeptide(L)'
;TAIWWAGGASQQIRILGQSGFNGNINDLYAPTGLLINGRPAYKGVANSMYLLWAPSYIEGASWVFRTDLAVGSSSGVQGYNVEDQATPDLLTGSWTVWNENAWVVVAALQNVLADSCYNW
;
A
#
# COMPACT_ATOMS: atom_id res chain seq x y z
N THR A 1 -17.98 -29.50 -1.44
CA THR A 1 -17.74 -28.21 -2.14
C THR A 1 -17.68 -27.13 -1.09
N ALA A 2 -16.52 -26.58 -0.79
CA ALA A 2 -16.41 -25.46 0.15
C ALA A 2 -16.08 -24.21 -0.67
N ILE A 3 -17.04 -23.30 -0.74
CA ILE A 3 -16.85 -21.94 -1.25
C ILE A 3 -16.50 -21.09 -0.03
N TRP A 4 -15.27 -20.60 0.02
CA TRP A 4 -14.84 -19.60 1.01
C TRP A 4 -14.77 -18.25 0.31
N TRP A 5 -15.69 -17.34 0.63
CA TRP A 5 -15.50 -15.91 0.41
C TRP A 5 -15.79 -15.19 1.72
N ALA A 6 -14.73 -14.90 2.47
CA ALA A 6 -14.73 -13.83 3.46
C ALA A 6 -13.59 -12.89 3.06
N GLY A 7 -13.93 -11.87 2.27
CA GLY A 7 -13.02 -10.91 1.64
C GLY A 7 -12.41 -9.92 2.64
N GLY A 8 -11.56 -10.41 3.54
CA GLY A 8 -10.54 -9.61 4.19
C GLY A 8 -9.20 -10.12 3.70
N ALA A 9 -8.32 -9.24 3.21
CA ALA A 9 -6.96 -9.64 2.92
C ALA A 9 -6.34 -10.25 4.18
N SER A 10 -6.01 -11.54 4.11
CA SER A 10 -5.38 -12.27 5.21
C SER A 10 -3.87 -12.29 5.10
N GLN A 11 -3.33 -11.88 3.96
CA GLN A 11 -1.92 -12.00 3.65
C GLN A 11 -1.20 -10.67 3.86
N GLN A 12 -0.02 -10.77 4.44
CA GLN A 12 0.88 -9.64 4.59
C GLN A 12 1.50 -9.29 3.24
N ILE A 13 1.81 -8.02 3.04
CA ILE A 13 2.39 -7.51 1.80
C ILE A 13 3.75 -6.90 2.13
N ARG A 14 4.79 -7.42 1.51
CA ARG A 14 6.13 -6.86 1.57
C ARG A 14 6.28 -5.80 0.48
N ILE A 15 6.60 -4.57 0.91
CA ILE A 15 6.93 -3.45 0.04
C ILE A 15 8.45 -3.29 0.02
N LEU A 16 9.04 -3.24 -1.17
CA LEU A 16 10.48 -3.13 -1.37
C LEU A 16 10.80 -2.20 -2.55
N GLY A 17 12.04 -1.72 -2.61
CA GLY A 17 12.58 -1.00 -3.77
C GLY A 17 12.57 0.53 -3.65
N GLN A 18 12.00 1.10 -2.57
CA GLN A 18 12.13 2.54 -2.29
C GLN A 18 13.55 2.86 -1.81
N SER A 19 14.06 4.04 -2.17
CA SER A 19 15.33 4.55 -1.65
C SER A 19 15.26 6.06 -1.42
N GLY A 20 16.19 6.58 -0.61
CA GLY A 20 16.22 8.01 -0.27
C GLY A 20 15.09 8.43 0.68
N PHE A 21 14.56 9.63 0.47
CA PHE A 21 13.40 10.12 1.22
C PHE A 21 12.21 9.16 1.07
N ASN A 22 11.45 8.95 2.15
CA ASN A 22 10.42 7.92 2.26
C ASN A 22 10.91 6.45 2.13
N GLY A 23 12.20 6.17 2.33
CA GLY A 23 12.73 4.80 2.38
C GLY A 23 12.05 3.89 3.43
N ASN A 24 11.38 4.48 4.42
CA ASN A 24 10.56 3.77 5.40
C ASN A 24 9.28 3.15 4.80
N ILE A 25 8.87 3.50 3.56
CA ILE A 25 7.82 2.78 2.82
C ILE A 25 8.19 1.30 2.65
N ASN A 26 9.48 0.96 2.60
CA ASN A 26 9.89 -0.44 2.58
C ASN A 26 9.62 -1.08 3.94
N ASP A 27 8.63 -1.97 4.00
CA ASP A 27 8.29 -2.72 5.20
C ASP A 27 7.42 -3.95 4.84
N LEU A 28 7.16 -4.77 5.83
CA LEU A 28 6.08 -5.74 5.84
C LEU A 28 4.80 -5.08 6.34
N TYR A 29 3.76 -5.06 5.51
CA TYR A 29 2.46 -4.50 5.82
C TYR A 29 1.50 -5.61 6.19
N ALA A 30 1.02 -5.58 7.45
CA ALA A 30 0.05 -6.53 7.96
C ALA A 30 -1.37 -5.97 7.82
N PRO A 31 -2.36 -6.81 7.44
CA PRO A 31 -3.77 -6.42 7.48
C PRO A 31 -4.16 -5.99 8.89
N THR A 32 -4.88 -4.87 8.99
CA THR A 32 -5.35 -4.33 10.29
C THR A 32 -6.66 -4.96 10.77
N GLY A 33 -7.33 -5.74 9.91
CA GLY A 33 -8.70 -6.21 10.12
C GLY A 33 -9.77 -5.14 9.82
N LEU A 34 -9.39 -3.92 9.48
CA LEU A 34 -10.30 -2.84 9.11
C LEU A 34 -10.51 -2.79 7.59
N LEU A 35 -11.73 -2.42 7.19
CA LEU A 35 -12.04 -2.01 5.84
C LEU A 35 -12.14 -0.48 5.80
N ILE A 36 -11.39 0.13 4.90
CA ILE A 36 -11.39 1.56 4.62
C ILE A 36 -11.84 1.74 3.18
N ASN A 37 -12.93 2.48 2.97
CA ASN A 37 -13.56 2.67 1.66
C ASN A 37 -13.83 1.35 0.91
N GLY A 38 -14.22 0.30 1.64
CA GLY A 38 -14.52 -1.02 1.06
C GLY A 38 -13.32 -1.88 0.69
N ARG A 39 -12.09 -1.45 1.01
CA ARG A 39 -10.85 -2.22 0.79
C ARG A 39 -10.12 -2.45 2.12
N PRO A 40 -9.32 -3.52 2.24
CA PRO A 40 -8.53 -3.77 3.45
C PRO A 40 -7.49 -2.68 3.68
N ALA A 41 -7.34 -2.29 4.95
CA ALA A 41 -6.28 -1.41 5.40
C ALA A 41 -5.11 -2.21 5.95
N TYR A 42 -3.88 -1.80 5.60
CA TYR A 42 -2.66 -2.42 6.10
C TYR A 42 -1.82 -1.43 6.89
N LYS A 43 -1.06 -1.94 7.86
CA LYS A 43 -0.12 -1.16 8.65
C LYS A 43 1.26 -1.83 8.58
N GLY A 44 2.29 -1.02 8.40
CA GLY A 44 3.67 -1.52 8.51
C GLY A 44 3.92 -2.11 9.89
N VAL A 45 4.69 -3.19 9.92
CA VAL A 45 5.05 -3.90 11.15
C VAL A 45 6.16 -3.18 11.88
N ALA A 46 7.14 -2.64 11.16
CA ALA A 46 8.27 -1.90 11.71
C ALA A 46 8.09 -0.39 11.62
N ASN A 47 7.38 0.08 10.58
CA ASN A 47 7.04 1.48 10.41
C ASN A 47 5.61 1.76 10.94
N SER A 48 5.29 3.04 11.16
CA SER A 48 3.93 3.46 11.53
C SER A 48 3.11 3.92 10.31
N MET A 49 3.48 3.50 9.10
CA MET A 49 2.77 3.85 7.88
C MET A 49 1.61 2.92 7.64
N TYR A 50 0.61 3.45 6.94
CA TYR A 50 -0.56 2.75 6.48
C TYR A 50 -0.54 2.69 4.95
N LEU A 51 -1.06 1.59 4.43
CA LEU A 51 -1.37 1.39 3.02
C LEU A 51 -2.87 1.22 2.89
N LEU A 52 -3.53 2.18 2.25
CA LEU A 52 -4.99 2.35 2.27
C LEU A 52 -5.54 2.64 0.88
N TRP A 53 -6.82 2.31 0.68
CA TRP A 53 -7.55 2.70 -0.52
C TRP A 53 -8.18 4.09 -0.39
N ALA A 54 -7.92 4.95 -1.38
CA ALA A 54 -8.44 6.30 -1.48
C ALA A 54 -9.18 6.47 -2.83
N PRO A 55 -10.51 6.36 -2.87
CA PRO A 55 -11.30 6.46 -4.11
C PRO A 55 -11.33 7.88 -4.70
N SER A 56 -10.88 8.88 -3.95
CA SER A 56 -10.83 10.28 -4.38
C SER A 56 -9.50 10.91 -3.97
N TYR A 57 -8.40 10.37 -4.50
CA TYR A 57 -7.08 11.00 -4.42
C TYR A 57 -6.85 11.93 -5.62
N ILE A 58 -5.83 12.80 -5.54
CA ILE A 58 -5.58 13.93 -6.47
C ILE A 58 -5.63 13.48 -7.94
N GLU A 59 -5.14 12.29 -8.26
CA GLU A 59 -5.05 11.78 -9.62
C GLU A 59 -6.06 10.65 -9.94
N GLY A 60 -7.01 10.40 -9.03
CA GLY A 60 -8.02 9.35 -9.18
C GLY A 60 -8.04 8.35 -8.03
N ALA A 61 -8.81 7.28 -8.21
CA ALA A 61 -8.91 6.21 -7.23
C ALA A 61 -7.55 5.49 -7.11
N SER A 62 -6.97 5.49 -5.91
CA SER A 62 -5.58 5.11 -5.69
C SER A 62 -5.36 4.32 -4.41
N TRP A 63 -4.38 3.42 -4.43
CA TRP A 63 -3.75 2.93 -3.21
C TRP A 63 -2.71 3.96 -2.74
N VAL A 64 -2.66 4.24 -1.45
CA VAL A 64 -1.82 5.31 -0.88
C VAL A 64 -1.04 4.86 0.35
N PHE A 65 0.23 5.25 0.40
CA PHE A 65 1.07 5.22 1.59
C PHE A 65 0.90 6.49 2.39
N ARG A 66 0.69 6.39 3.71
CA ARG A 66 0.42 7.55 4.57
C ARG A 66 0.74 7.28 6.04
N THR A 67 0.89 8.33 6.83
CA THR A 67 1.27 8.23 8.26
C THR A 67 0.08 8.16 9.22
N ASP A 68 -1.14 8.24 8.70
CA ASP A 68 -2.38 8.17 9.46
C ASP A 68 -3.48 7.43 8.67
N LEU A 69 -4.65 7.25 9.31
CA LEU A 69 -5.84 6.64 8.72
C LEU A 69 -6.82 7.66 8.11
N ALA A 70 -6.43 8.94 7.97
CA ALA A 70 -7.34 10.03 7.65
C ALA A 70 -7.70 10.11 6.15
N VAL A 71 -8.63 9.26 5.69
CA VAL A 71 -9.06 9.28 4.28
C VAL A 71 -9.74 10.59 3.87
N GLY A 72 -9.57 10.99 2.60
CA GLY A 72 -10.20 12.18 2.02
C GLY A 72 -9.34 13.44 2.00
N SER A 73 -8.13 13.40 2.57
CA SER A 73 -7.11 14.46 2.43
C SER A 73 -5.86 13.92 1.75
N SER A 74 -5.26 14.77 0.91
CA SER A 74 -3.93 14.54 0.32
C SER A 74 -2.79 14.82 1.29
N SER A 75 -3.07 15.52 2.40
CA SER A 75 -2.09 15.74 3.46
C SER A 75 -1.68 14.40 4.08
N GLY A 76 -0.38 14.23 4.33
CA GLY A 76 0.18 13.01 4.92
C GLY A 76 0.39 11.84 3.95
N VAL A 77 -0.01 11.97 2.67
CA VAL A 77 0.30 10.97 1.64
C VAL A 77 1.77 11.05 1.26
N GLN A 78 2.43 9.89 1.29
CA GLN A 78 3.86 9.72 0.99
C GLN A 78 4.10 9.02 -0.34
N GLY A 79 3.11 8.28 -0.84
CA GLY A 79 3.17 7.61 -2.13
C GLY A 79 1.79 7.14 -2.57
N TYR A 80 1.60 6.95 -3.86
CA TYR A 80 0.33 6.48 -4.42
C TYR A 80 0.52 5.65 -5.70
N ASN A 81 -0.47 4.81 -5.99
CA ASN A 81 -0.60 4.04 -7.22
C ASN A 81 -2.05 4.10 -7.71
N VAL A 82 -2.24 4.63 -8.93
CA VAL A 82 -3.56 4.90 -9.51
C VAL A 82 -4.06 3.65 -10.26
N GLU A 83 -4.40 2.61 -9.50
CA GLU A 83 -4.93 1.35 -10.05
C GLU A 83 -5.99 0.77 -9.10
N ASP A 84 -7.20 0.55 -9.61
CA ASP A 84 -8.34 0.04 -8.82
C ASP A 84 -8.28 -1.48 -8.68
N GLN A 85 -7.45 -1.91 -7.73
CA GLN A 85 -7.35 -3.31 -7.33
C GLN A 85 -7.98 -3.54 -5.96
N ALA A 86 -8.48 -4.77 -5.76
CA ALA A 86 -9.05 -5.19 -4.47
C ALA A 86 -8.02 -5.20 -3.33
N THR A 87 -6.76 -5.49 -3.66
CA THR A 87 -5.64 -5.56 -2.72
C THR A 87 -4.35 -5.07 -3.38
N PRO A 88 -3.38 -4.53 -2.61
CA PRO A 88 -2.16 -3.95 -3.17
C PRO A 88 -1.21 -4.93 -3.87
N ASP A 89 -1.28 -6.23 -3.56
CA ASP A 89 -0.48 -7.28 -4.21
C ASP A 89 -0.86 -7.51 -5.69
N LEU A 90 -2.05 -7.07 -6.09
CA LEU A 90 -2.51 -7.17 -7.48
C LEU A 90 -2.07 -5.96 -8.33
N LEU A 91 -1.42 -4.97 -7.73
CA LEU A 91 -0.98 -3.76 -8.44
C LEU A 91 0.16 -4.09 -9.40
N THR A 92 0.04 -3.60 -10.63
CA THR A 92 1.06 -3.76 -11.68
C THR A 92 1.59 -2.40 -12.17
N GLY A 93 0.86 -1.32 -11.90
CA GLY A 93 1.26 0.04 -12.17
C GLY A 93 2.48 0.49 -11.35
N SER A 94 3.13 1.55 -11.82
CA SER A 94 4.22 2.19 -11.08
C SER A 94 3.70 3.04 -9.93
N TRP A 95 4.46 3.09 -8.85
CA TRP A 95 4.18 3.98 -7.73
C TRP A 95 4.76 5.38 -7.98
N THR A 96 4.06 6.39 -7.51
CA THR A 96 4.57 7.76 -7.41
C THR A 96 4.80 8.09 -5.94
N VAL A 97 6.03 8.45 -5.57
CA VAL A 97 6.44 8.66 -4.17
C VAL A 97 6.97 10.08 -4.00
N TRP A 98 6.63 10.73 -2.89
CA TRP A 98 7.18 12.04 -2.54
C TRP A 98 8.64 11.88 -2.11
N ASN A 99 9.55 12.66 -2.70
CA ASN A 99 10.99 12.57 -2.42
C ASN A 99 11.56 13.79 -1.65
N GLU A 100 10.71 14.50 -0.90
CA GLU A 100 10.98 15.80 -0.24
C GLU A 100 10.85 17.03 -1.16
N ASN A 101 11.11 16.88 -2.45
CA ASN A 101 11.13 18.01 -3.40
C ASN A 101 10.04 17.89 -4.48
N ALA A 102 9.73 16.67 -4.91
CA ALA A 102 8.80 16.38 -5.99
C ALA A 102 8.19 14.99 -5.84
N TRP A 103 7.08 14.77 -6.55
CA TRP A 103 6.51 13.45 -6.79
C TRP A 103 7.30 12.77 -7.91
N VAL A 104 7.83 11.57 -7.64
CA VAL A 104 8.64 10.82 -8.60
C VAL A 104 8.10 9.42 -8.80
N VAL A 105 8.12 8.96 -10.05
CA VAL A 105 7.76 7.58 -10.40
C VAL A 105 8.87 6.64 -9.96
N VAL A 106 8.53 5.64 -9.16
CA VAL A 106 9.43 4.62 -8.63
C VAL A 106 9.01 3.27 -9.22
N ALA A 107 9.55 2.96 -10.41
CA ALA A 107 9.28 1.71 -11.10
C ALA A 107 9.82 0.47 -10.36
N ALA A 108 10.79 0.66 -9.47
CA ALA A 108 11.37 -0.41 -8.65
C ALA A 108 10.52 -0.77 -7.42
N LEU A 109 9.47 0.00 -7.10
CA LEU A 109 8.65 -0.29 -5.92
C LEU A 109 7.75 -1.50 -6.17
N GLN A 110 7.95 -2.57 -5.39
CA GLN A 110 7.27 -3.85 -5.55
C GLN A 110 6.32 -4.14 -4.40
N ASN A 111 5.19 -4.78 -4.71
CA ASN A 111 4.20 -5.27 -3.74
C ASN A 111 4.19 -6.80 -3.84
N VAL A 112 4.78 -7.48 -2.87
CA VAL A 112 4.95 -8.93 -2.91
C VAL A 112 4.23 -9.55 -1.73
N LEU A 113 3.42 -10.59 -1.96
CA LEU A 113 2.83 -11.36 -0.87
C LEU A 113 3.94 -11.95 0.00
N ALA A 114 3.90 -11.66 1.29
CA ALA A 114 4.82 -12.23 2.27
C ALA A 114 4.36 -13.63 2.68
N ASP A 115 4.25 -14.54 1.71
CA ASP A 115 4.55 -15.96 1.86
C ASP A 115 4.37 -16.69 0.53
N SER A 116 5.49 -16.80 -0.19
CA SER A 116 5.86 -18.03 -0.88
C SER A 116 7.37 -18.15 -0.82
N CYS A 117 7.87 -18.79 0.24
CA CYS A 117 9.22 -19.36 0.31
C CYS A 117 10.41 -18.40 0.04
N TYR A 118 10.80 -17.57 1.01
CA TYR A 118 12.20 -17.13 1.11
C TYR A 118 12.76 -17.49 2.49
N ASN A 119 13.24 -18.73 2.60
CA ASN A 119 14.26 -19.08 3.59
C ASN A 119 15.58 -18.49 3.08
N TRP A 120 16.19 -17.61 3.85
CA TRP A 120 17.61 -17.24 3.71
C TRP A 120 18.42 -18.06 4.71
#